data_AF-A0A7W0WX12-F1
#
_entry.id   AF-A0A7W0WX12-F1
#
_cell.length_a   1.000
_cell.length_b   1.000
_cell.length_c   1.000
_cell.angle_alpha   90.00
_cell.angle_beta   90.00
_cell.angle_gamma   90.00
#
_symmetry.space_group_name_H-M   'P 1'
#
loop_
_entity.id
_entity.type
_entity.pdbx_description
1 polymer ?
#
loop_
_entity_poly.entity_id
_entity_poly.type
_entity_poly.pdbx_seq_one_letter_code
_entity_poly.pdbx_strand_id
1 'polypeptide(L)' 'LTLPAKPERVDDIEVCATSGMKPGEHCPRIRDHAHHDHAPSEPCTWHHDGITTYPARASGWLQRHARTLGAVAKQH' A
#
# COMPACT_ATOMS: atom_id res chain seq x y z
N LEU A 1 -13.34 16.07 26.30
CA LEU A 1 -11.96 15.88 25.80
C LEU A 1 -11.89 16.56 24.45
N THR A 2 -10.90 17.42 24.23
CA THR A 2 -10.66 18.07 22.94
C THR A 2 -9.38 17.51 22.36
N LEU A 3 -9.41 17.09 21.09
CA LEU A 3 -8.21 16.60 20.42
C LEU A 3 -7.25 17.76 20.14
N PRO A 4 -5.92 17.53 20.18
CA PRO A 4 -4.95 18.53 19.77
C PRO A 4 -5.12 18.86 18.27
N ALA A 5 -4.71 20.07 17.89
CA ALA A 5 -4.67 20.45 16.49
C ALA A 5 -3.71 19.55 15.69
N LYS A 6 -3.99 19.35 14.39
CA LYS A 6 -3.11 18.62 13.48
C LYS A 6 -1.75 19.35 13.40
N PRO A 7 -0.61 18.66 13.50
CA PRO A 7 0.70 19.28 13.33
C PRO A 7 0.86 19.88 11.93
N GLU A 8 1.48 21.06 11.83
CA GLU A 8 1.60 21.81 10.56
C GLU A 8 2.36 21.07 9.45
N ARG A 9 3.28 20.16 9.81
CA ARG A 9 4.12 19.43 8.85
C ARG A 9 3.56 18.06 8.46
N VAL A 10 2.31 17.77 8.83
CA VAL A 10 1.65 16.50 8.52
C VAL A 10 0.52 16.76 7.55
N ASP A 11 0.67 16.21 6.35
CA ASP A 11 -0.28 16.33 5.27
C ASP A 11 -1.14 15.08 5.17
N ASP A 12 -2.40 15.27 4.75
CA ASP A 12 -3.27 14.17 4.37
C ASP A 12 -2.91 13.78 2.93
N ILE A 13 -2.62 12.50 2.70
CA ILE A 13 -2.16 11.99 1.42
C ILE A 13 -3.01 10.79 0.97
N GLU A 14 -2.95 10.47 -0.32
CA GLU A 14 -3.48 9.21 -0.84
C GLU A 14 -2.34 8.25 -1.16
N VAL A 15 -2.45 7.02 -0.66
CA VAL A 15 -1.47 5.95 -0.88
C VAL A 15 -2.14 4.70 -1.46
N CYS A 16 -1.34 3.86 -2.10
CA CYS A 16 -1.77 2.51 -2.46
C CYS A 16 -2.08 1.71 -1.19
N ALA A 17 -3.28 1.16 -1.10
CA ALA A 17 -3.76 0.42 0.07
C ALA A 17 -2.90 -0.81 0.43
N THR A 18 -2.19 -1.37 -0.56
CA THR A 18 -1.40 -2.58 -0.38
C THR A 18 0.09 -2.28 -0.16
N SER A 19 0.68 -1.37 -0.93
CA SER A 19 2.12 -1.09 -0.86
C SER A 19 2.50 0.13 -0.03
N GLY A 20 1.55 1.03 0.26
CA GLY A 20 1.83 2.34 0.88
C GLY A 20 2.56 3.32 -0.03
N MET A 21 2.85 2.95 -1.28
CA MET A 21 3.50 3.82 -2.27
C MET A 21 2.52 4.81 -2.91
N LYS A 22 3.04 5.77 -3.70
CA LYS A 22 2.19 6.68 -4.47
C LYS A 22 1.29 5.87 -5.41
N PRO A 23 -0.05 6.04 -5.37
CA PRO A 23 -0.93 5.17 -6.12
C PRO A 23 -0.84 5.45 -7.62
N GLY A 24 -0.68 4.38 -8.41
CA GLY A 24 -0.88 4.39 -9.86
C GLY A 24 -2.35 4.26 -10.25
N GLU A 25 -2.65 4.18 -11.55
CA GLU A 25 -4.01 4.11 -12.10
C GLU A 25 -4.83 2.96 -11.49
N HIS A 26 -4.27 1.75 -11.48
CA HIS A 26 -4.93 0.51 -11.05
C HIS A 26 -4.84 0.23 -9.55
N CYS A 27 -4.31 1.17 -8.75
CA CYS A 27 -4.14 0.96 -7.32
C CYS A 27 -5.46 1.16 -6.56
N PRO A 28 -5.81 0.28 -5.60
CA PRO A 28 -6.74 0.66 -4.54
C PRO A 28 -6.12 1.80 -3.73
N ARG A 29 -6.89 2.86 -3.47
CA ARG A 29 -6.43 4.07 -2.77
C ARG A 29 -7.02 4.13 -1.36
N ILE A 30 -6.21 4.54 -0.40
CA ILE A 30 -6.65 4.91 0.96
C ILE A 30 -6.09 6.28 1.34
N ARG A 31 -6.76 6.95 2.28
CA ARG A 31 -6.23 8.15 2.91
C ARG A 31 -5.26 7.77 4.02
N ASP A 32 -4.14 8.48 4.06
CA ASP A 32 -3.13 8.34 5.10
C ASP A 32 -2.53 9.73 5.44
N HIS A 33 -1.56 9.77 6.34
CA HIS A 33 -0.88 10.98 6.77
C HIS A 33 0.63 10.80 6.65
N ALA A 34 1.32 11.79 6.10
CA ALA A 34 2.77 11.79 6.02
C ALA A 34 3.34 13.13 6.45
N HIS A 35 4.58 13.11 6.94
CA HIS A 35 5.34 14.34 7.05
C HIS A 35 5.60 14.89 5.64
N HIS A 36 5.51 16.21 5.46
CA HIS A 36 5.64 16.88 4.15
C HIS A 36 6.81 16.33 3.30
N ASP A 37 8.00 16.27 3.90
CA ASP A 37 9.24 15.83 3.24
C ASP A 37 9.39 14.30 3.08
N HIS A 38 8.44 13.51 3.60
CA HIS A 38 8.51 12.05 3.66
C HIS A 38 7.33 11.37 2.95
N ALA A 39 6.50 12.14 2.23
CA ALA A 39 5.44 11.55 1.43
C ALA A 39 6.03 10.61 0.34
N PRO A 40 5.44 9.43 0.11
CA PRO A 40 5.91 8.50 -0.90
C PRO A 40 5.79 9.14 -2.29
N SER A 41 6.92 9.23 -2.99
CA SER A 41 6.99 9.81 -4.34
C SER A 41 7.06 8.76 -5.45
N GLU A 42 7.62 7.58 -5.15
CA GLU A 42 7.72 6.47 -6.09
C GLU A 42 6.34 5.89 -6.41
N PRO A 43 5.99 5.75 -7.70
CA PRO A 43 4.72 5.16 -8.11
C PRO A 43 4.66 3.68 -7.76
N CYS A 44 3.51 3.22 -7.30
CA CYS A 44 3.24 1.82 -7.06
C CYS A 44 3.23 1.05 -8.38
N THR A 45 4.07 0.02 -8.46
CA THR A 45 4.18 -0.89 -9.62
C THR A 45 3.55 -2.26 -9.36
N TRP A 46 2.93 -2.45 -8.19
CA TRP A 46 2.40 -3.76 -7.80
C TRP A 46 1.08 -4.07 -8.50
N HIS A 47 0.33 -3.07 -8.94
CA HIS A 47 -0.98 -3.25 -9.56
C HIS A 47 -0.97 -2.83 -11.04
N HIS A 48 -1.36 -3.75 -11.91
CA HIS A 48 -1.49 -3.53 -13.35
C HIS A 48 -2.58 -4.46 -13.89
N ASP A 49 -3.47 -3.95 -14.75
CA ASP A 49 -4.47 -4.76 -15.47
C ASP A 49 -5.30 -5.73 -14.61
N GLY A 50 -5.68 -5.31 -13.38
CA GLY A 50 -6.43 -6.13 -12.43
C GLY A 50 -5.62 -7.21 -11.71
N ILE A 51 -4.31 -7.25 -11.94
CA ILE A 51 -3.36 -8.19 -11.34
C ILE A 51 -2.57 -7.47 -10.22
N THR A 52 -2.25 -8.21 -9.16
CA THR A 52 -1.34 -7.75 -8.10
C THR A 52 -0.08 -8.60 -8.09
N THR A 53 1.07 -7.97 -8.37
CA THR A 53 2.39 -8.59 -8.36
C THR A 53 3.15 -8.15 -7.12
N TYR A 54 3.31 -9.07 -6.17
CA TYR A 54 4.08 -8.81 -4.95
C TYR A 54 5.60 -8.93 -5.22
N PRO A 55 6.44 -8.13 -4.54
CA PRO A 55 7.89 -8.31 -4.58
C PRO A 55 8.30 -9.71 -4.15
N ALA A 56 9.41 -10.23 -4.68
CA ALA A 56 9.85 -11.60 -4.47
C ALA A 56 9.89 -12.04 -3.00
N ARG A 57 10.34 -11.15 -2.09
CA ARG A 57 10.34 -11.43 -0.63
C ARG A 57 8.94 -11.64 -0.07
N ALA A 58 7.98 -10.81 -0.46
CA ALA A 58 6.59 -10.92 -0.01
C ALA A 58 5.91 -12.13 -0.65
N SER A 59 6.14 -12.38 -1.94
CA SER A 59 5.66 -13.57 -2.67
C SER A 59 6.12 -14.87 -2.00
N GLY A 60 7.40 -14.97 -1.64
CA GLY A 60 7.93 -16.14 -0.96
C GLY A 60 7.32 -16.35 0.44
N TRP A 61 7.07 -15.27 1.18
CA TRP A 61 6.36 -15.36 2.46
C TRP A 61 4.91 -15.82 2.28
N LEU A 62 4.18 -15.23 1.33
CA LEU A 62 2.80 -15.61 1.01
C LEU A 62 2.70 -17.07 0.59
N GLN A 63 3.59 -17.55 -0.27
CA GLN A 63 3.61 -18.96 -0.68
C GLN A 63 3.80 -19.91 0.51
N ARG A 64 4.64 -19.55 1.49
CA ARG A 64 4.87 -20.35 2.70
C ARG A 64 3.67 -20.34 3.66
N HIS A 65 2.88 -19.26 3.67
CA HIS A 65 1.82 -19.05 4.66
C HIS A 65 0.40 -19.04 4.07
N ALA A 66 0.24 -19.26 2.76
CA ALA A 66 -1.04 -19.25 2.06
C ALA A 66 -2.03 -20.27 2.62
N ARG A 67 -1.53 -21.42 3.09
CA ARG A 67 -2.33 -22.47 3.75
C ARG A 67 -2.93 -22.03 5.09
N THR A 68 -2.26 -21.12 5.80
CA THR A 68 -2.70 -20.63 7.12
C THR A 68 -3.64 -19.43 7.00
N LEU A 69 -3.54 -18.66 5.90
CA LEU A 69 -4.32 -17.44 5.68
C LEU A 69 -5.59 -17.64 4.85
N GLY A 70 -5.90 -18.87 4.41
CA GLY A 70 -7.06 -19.15 3.56
C GLY A 70 -7.03 -18.41 2.21
N ALA A 71 -5.86 -17.91 1.80
CA ALA A 71 -5.71 -17.10 0.59
C ALA A 71 -5.47 -17.99 -0.62
N VAL A 72 -6.47 -18.10 -1.50
CA VAL A 72 -6.32 -18.65 -2.84
C VAL A 72 -5.50 -17.64 -3.66
N ALA A 73 -4.17 -17.77 -3.62
CA ALA A 73 -3.30 -17.13 -4.58
C ALA A 73 -3.49 -17.83 -5.93
N LYS A 74 -4.42 -17.35 -6.76
CA LYS A 74 -4.45 -17.73 -8.18
C LYS A 74 -3.27 -17.06 -8.87
N GLN A 75 -2.27 -17.85 -9.20
CA GLN A 75 -1.18 -17.50 -10.11
C GLN A 75 -1.59 -17.94 -11.51
N HIS A 76 -1.43 -17.05 -12.50
CA HIS A 76 -1.44 -17.38 -13.92
C HIS A 76 -0.01 -17.31 -14.46
#